data_AF-A0A3L7XYI4-F1
#
_entry.id   AF-A0A3L7XYI4-F1
#
_cell.length_a   1.000
_cell.length_b   1.000
_cell.length_c   1.000
_cell.angle_alpha   90.00
_cell.angle_beta   90.00
_cell.angle_gamma   90.00
#
_symmetry.space_group_name_H-M   'P 1'
#
loop_
_entity.id
_entity.type
_entity.pdbx_description
1 polymer ?
#
loop_
_entity_poly.entity_id
_entity_poly.type
_entity_poly.pdbx_seq_one_letter_code
_entity_poly.pdbx_strand_id
1 'polypeptide(L)'
;MHSDRFDHFVWVLLAALLAAIVAVVSIGDRVGARVAGIVPADGSQVGPFTKIEVAFGQPMVAASLDGLLKLEPELPGATAWEMDTLRFTPQLPLVSGSSYQVRLLPGARSVAGRSVLRATSSSFTVRNSKVLYLSPANPPHEIYSMDVGADAAAGVQLTRTNGAIYDYAVARDGGQVVYSAQNARTGVDLWLIARTGGTPRLLVGCEIDRCIAPEWAPDGRRIAYSRENAGVAPGAAPGAPRLWTVDAETGETAAFNQDMQVLGFDATWSPDGKRLMVYDGSELALRVYEVESGRQQVVQTQMGMVGSWSPDGTRMVITDLKLAQSQALVTLHLIDFERKDVSAAIGPEPESNDYSTPAWSPAGDWLLTAKRLPGSGPNKQLWLMRLDGSEGRALSSDNDYTYDGYRWDAWGTQAVMQRIALREAGALPEVVVWTMGSSAVRLLVADASMARWLP
;
A
#
# COMPACT_ATOMS: atom_id res chain seq x y z
N MET A 1 -2.57 47.51 -70.93
CA MET A 1 -3.41 47.36 -69.72
C MET A 1 -2.88 48.32 -68.68
N HIS A 2 -3.62 49.41 -68.41
CA HIS A 2 -3.32 50.30 -67.28
C HIS A 2 -3.85 49.62 -66.02
N SER A 3 -2.98 49.29 -65.07
CA SER A 3 -3.44 48.89 -63.74
C SER A 3 -4.00 50.14 -63.07
N ASP A 4 -5.27 50.11 -62.67
CA ASP A 4 -5.92 51.22 -62.00
C ASP A 4 -5.38 51.37 -60.56
N ARG A 5 -5.55 52.53 -59.91
CA ARG A 5 -5.08 52.74 -58.51
C ARG A 5 -5.66 51.71 -57.54
N PHE A 6 -6.81 51.15 -57.90
CA PHE A 6 -7.48 50.06 -57.21
C PHE A 6 -6.69 48.75 -57.26
N ASP A 7 -6.12 48.37 -58.42
CA ASP A 7 -5.29 47.16 -58.54
C ASP A 7 -4.04 47.26 -57.66
N HIS A 8 -3.43 48.43 -57.60
CA HIS A 8 -2.25 48.66 -56.75
C HIS A 8 -2.59 48.53 -55.26
N PHE A 9 -3.75 49.04 -54.85
CA PHE A 9 -4.25 48.88 -53.48
C PHE A 9 -4.53 47.40 -53.14
N VAL A 10 -5.15 46.65 -54.05
CA VAL A 10 -5.42 45.21 -53.87
C VAL A 10 -4.11 44.41 -53.76
N TRP A 11 -3.10 44.71 -54.58
CA TRP A 11 -1.80 44.05 -54.49
C TRP A 11 -1.07 44.33 -53.19
N VAL A 12 -1.13 45.57 -52.69
CA VAL A 12 -0.55 45.94 -51.38
C VAL A 12 -1.29 45.22 -50.24
N LEU A 13 -2.61 45.14 -50.29
CA LEU A 13 -3.42 44.43 -49.29
C LEU A 13 -3.11 42.92 -49.29
N LEU A 14 -3.05 42.29 -50.46
CA LEU A 14 -2.69 40.88 -50.60
C LEU A 14 -1.28 40.59 -50.09
N ALA A 15 -0.30 41.46 -50.40
CA ALA A 15 1.06 41.34 -49.89
C ALA A 15 1.12 41.48 -48.36
N ALA A 16 0.36 42.42 -47.79
CA ALA A 16 0.27 42.60 -46.34
C ALA A 16 -0.40 41.40 -45.65
N LEU A 17 -1.46 40.84 -46.26
CA LEU A 17 -2.15 39.66 -45.72
C LEU A 17 -1.28 38.41 -45.80
N LEU A 18 -0.55 38.23 -46.91
CA LEU A 18 0.42 37.15 -47.07
C LEU A 18 1.56 37.28 -46.05
N ALA A 19 2.09 38.49 -45.86
CA ALA A 19 3.12 38.76 -44.84
C ALA A 19 2.59 38.49 -43.42
N ALA A 20 1.34 38.83 -43.13
CA ALA A 20 0.70 38.53 -41.85
C ALA A 20 0.49 37.03 -41.65
N ILE A 21 0.04 36.29 -42.67
CA ILE A 21 -0.07 34.82 -42.62
C ILE A 21 1.30 34.19 -42.42
N VAL A 22 2.32 34.60 -43.17
CA VAL A 22 3.70 34.11 -43.03
C VAL A 22 4.24 34.44 -41.63
N ALA A 23 3.96 35.64 -41.09
CA ALA A 23 4.33 36.01 -39.73
C ALA A 23 3.61 35.16 -38.67
N VAL A 24 2.30 34.91 -38.83
CA VAL A 24 1.52 34.06 -37.93
C VAL A 24 1.97 32.59 -38.00
N VAL A 25 2.24 32.06 -39.19
CA VAL A 25 2.76 30.70 -39.38
C VAL A 25 4.16 30.58 -38.79
N SER A 26 5.05 31.53 -39.06
CA SER A 26 6.42 31.51 -38.51
C SER A 26 6.50 31.78 -37.00
N ILE A 27 5.54 32.53 -36.43
CA ILE A 27 5.39 32.68 -34.98
C ILE A 27 4.73 31.43 -34.37
N GLY A 28 3.75 30.84 -35.05
CA GLY A 28 3.07 29.61 -34.65
C GLY A 28 4.01 28.41 -34.60
N ASP A 29 4.93 28.29 -35.57
CA ASP A 29 5.98 27.26 -35.61
C ASP A 29 7.03 27.43 -34.50
N ARG A 30 7.13 28.61 -33.88
CA ARG A 30 7.96 28.83 -32.68
C ARG A 30 7.28 28.39 -31.39
N VAL A 31 5.99 28.07 -31.42
CA VAL A 31 5.27 27.52 -30.27
C VAL A 31 5.55 26.02 -30.22
N GLY A 32 6.52 25.64 -29.38
CA GLY A 32 6.84 24.24 -29.12
C GLY A 32 5.67 23.43 -28.55
N ALA A 33 5.81 22.11 -28.52
CA ALA A 33 4.91 21.24 -27.78
C ALA A 33 4.87 21.66 -26.30
N ARG A 34 3.66 21.85 -25.76
CA ARG A 34 3.45 22.31 -24.38
C ARG A 34 3.57 21.15 -23.40
N VAL A 35 4.42 21.33 -22.38
CA VAL A 35 4.39 20.52 -21.15
C VAL A 35 3.39 21.20 -20.21
N ALA A 36 2.35 20.47 -19.81
CA ALA A 36 1.32 20.96 -18.92
C ALA A 36 1.78 20.95 -17.45
N GLY A 37 2.58 19.96 -17.05
CA GLY A 37 3.15 19.88 -15.71
C GLY A 37 3.99 18.62 -15.49
N ILE A 38 4.76 18.62 -14.41
CA ILE A 38 5.45 17.45 -13.89
C ILE A 38 4.93 17.19 -12.47
N VAL A 39 4.56 15.95 -12.19
CA VAL A 39 4.23 15.44 -10.86
C VAL A 39 5.33 14.47 -10.45
N PRO A 40 5.88 14.55 -9.22
CA PRO A 40 5.53 15.51 -8.17
C PRO A 40 5.89 16.96 -8.53
N ALA A 41 5.13 17.91 -7.98
CA ALA A 41 5.36 19.34 -8.17
C ALA A 41 6.66 19.80 -7.47
N ASP A 42 7.23 20.91 -7.93
CA ASP A 42 8.50 21.40 -7.43
C ASP A 42 8.43 21.76 -5.94
N GLY A 43 9.40 21.29 -5.17
CA GLY A 43 9.47 21.43 -3.70
C GLY A 43 8.53 20.53 -2.91
N SER A 44 7.80 19.61 -3.55
CA SER A 44 6.86 18.72 -2.85
C SER A 44 7.55 17.65 -2.00
N GLN A 45 6.84 17.18 -0.96
CA GLN A 45 7.23 16.02 -0.17
C GLN A 45 6.31 14.83 -0.45
N VAL A 46 6.91 13.70 -0.78
CA VAL A 46 6.18 12.54 -1.29
C VAL A 46 6.57 11.25 -0.58
N GLY A 47 5.74 10.22 -0.72
CA GLY A 47 6.03 8.88 -0.20
C GLY A 47 6.95 8.06 -1.13
N PRO A 48 7.46 6.91 -0.68
CA PRO A 48 8.43 6.10 -1.41
C PRO A 48 7.87 5.44 -2.67
N PHE A 49 6.55 5.25 -2.77
CA PHE A 49 5.90 4.62 -3.94
C PHE A 49 5.29 5.63 -4.91
N THR A 50 5.72 6.90 -4.81
CA THR A 50 5.17 7.97 -5.65
C THR A 50 5.51 7.75 -7.12
N LYS A 51 4.49 7.88 -7.97
CA LYS A 51 4.62 7.86 -9.43
C LYS A 51 5.10 9.22 -9.92
N ILE A 52 5.90 9.21 -10.97
CA ILE A 52 6.35 10.42 -11.66
C ILE A 52 5.54 10.57 -12.94
N GLU A 53 4.94 11.73 -13.16
CA GLU A 53 4.08 11.97 -14.32
C GLU A 53 4.50 13.24 -15.04
N VAL A 54 4.47 13.20 -16.38
CA VAL A 54 4.67 14.36 -17.24
C VAL A 54 3.43 14.50 -18.11
N ALA A 55 2.62 15.50 -17.78
CA ALA A 55 1.42 15.82 -18.54
C ALA A 55 1.78 16.74 -19.70
N PHE A 56 1.26 16.45 -20.88
CA PHE A 56 1.40 17.28 -22.08
C PHE A 56 0.08 17.96 -22.39
N GLY A 57 0.13 19.16 -22.96
CA GLY A 57 -1.07 19.87 -23.41
C GLY A 57 -1.63 19.36 -24.74
N GLN A 58 -1.07 18.26 -25.27
CA GLN A 58 -1.43 17.67 -26.56
C GLN A 58 -0.89 16.23 -26.67
N PRO A 59 -1.43 15.42 -27.60
CA PRO A 59 -0.92 14.09 -27.91
C PRO A 59 0.54 14.08 -28.37
N MET A 60 1.30 13.10 -27.89
CA MET A 60 2.74 12.95 -28.13
C MET A 60 3.08 11.66 -28.90
N VAL A 61 4.18 11.69 -29.66
CA VAL A 61 4.77 10.50 -30.28
C VAL A 61 5.61 9.78 -29.23
N ALA A 62 5.13 8.66 -28.69
CA ALA A 62 5.75 7.95 -27.57
C ALA A 62 7.26 7.70 -27.75
N ALA A 63 7.67 7.12 -28.89
CA ALA A 63 9.07 6.82 -29.18
C ALA A 63 10.00 8.05 -29.25
N SER A 64 9.44 9.26 -29.40
CA SER A 64 10.25 10.48 -29.38
C SER A 64 10.68 10.93 -27.98
N LEU A 65 10.12 10.32 -26.92
CA LEU A 65 10.49 10.59 -25.53
C LEU A 65 11.59 9.66 -25.00
N ASP A 66 12.01 8.67 -25.78
CA ASP A 66 13.00 7.68 -25.38
C ASP A 66 14.30 8.37 -24.94
N GLY A 67 14.66 8.17 -23.66
CA GLY A 67 15.84 8.76 -23.05
C GLY A 67 15.77 10.26 -22.73
N LEU A 68 14.64 10.94 -22.99
CA LEU A 68 14.48 12.38 -22.71
C LEU A 68 13.97 12.67 -21.29
N LEU A 69 13.26 11.74 -20.66
CA LEU A 69 12.90 11.83 -19.25
C LEU A 69 14.07 11.30 -18.41
N LYS A 70 14.62 12.16 -17.56
CA LYS A 70 15.69 11.84 -16.62
C LYS A 70 15.18 11.98 -15.19
N LEU A 71 15.57 11.03 -14.35
CA LEU A 71 15.39 11.06 -12.90
C LEU A 71 16.77 11.00 -12.26
N GLU A 72 17.07 11.93 -11.37
CA GLU A 72 18.34 11.99 -10.64
C GLU A 72 18.07 12.00 -9.14
N PRO A 73 18.63 11.06 -8.34
CA PRO A 73 19.37 9.87 -8.75
C PRO A 73 18.57 8.91 -9.64
N GLU A 74 19.26 8.21 -10.54
CA GLU A 74 18.63 7.27 -11.47
C GLU A 74 18.05 6.06 -10.74
N LEU A 75 16.85 5.66 -11.14
CA LEU A 75 16.19 4.44 -10.66
C LEU A 75 15.58 3.69 -11.84
N PRO A 76 15.63 2.34 -11.83
CA PRO A 76 14.90 1.56 -12.81
C PRO A 76 13.40 1.74 -12.61
N GLY A 77 12.65 1.71 -13.70
CA GLY A 77 11.21 1.92 -13.68
C GLY A 77 10.56 1.55 -14.99
N ALA A 78 9.23 1.43 -14.96
CA ALA A 78 8.41 1.22 -16.15
C ALA A 78 7.74 2.53 -16.56
N THR A 79 7.58 2.74 -17.86
CA THR A 79 6.79 3.84 -18.39
C THR A 79 5.46 3.33 -18.95
N ALA A 80 4.41 4.13 -18.80
CA ALA A 80 3.10 3.89 -19.38
C ALA A 80 2.50 5.22 -19.83
N TRP A 81 1.69 5.17 -20.89
CA TRP A 81 0.94 6.34 -21.36
C TRP A 81 -0.50 6.24 -20.90
N GLU A 82 -1.02 7.36 -20.40
CA GLU A 82 -2.44 7.54 -20.10
C GLU A 82 -2.88 8.86 -20.74
N MET A 83 -3.60 8.75 -21.86
CA MET A 83 -3.94 9.90 -22.72
C MET A 83 -2.68 10.71 -23.09
N ASP A 84 -2.64 11.99 -22.71
CA ASP A 84 -1.54 12.92 -22.98
C ASP A 84 -0.52 12.97 -21.82
N THR A 85 -0.49 11.95 -20.95
CA THR A 85 0.42 11.89 -19.79
C THR A 85 1.34 10.68 -19.86
N LEU A 86 2.65 10.94 -19.77
CA LEU A 86 3.65 9.90 -19.56
C LEU A 86 3.79 9.65 -18.06
N ARG A 87 3.51 8.42 -17.60
CA ARG A 87 3.72 7.97 -16.24
C ARG A 87 4.96 7.09 -16.16
N PHE A 88 5.86 7.41 -15.24
CA PHE A 88 7.00 6.59 -14.85
C PHE A 88 6.78 6.04 -13.43
N THR A 89 6.83 4.71 -13.30
CA THR A 89 6.69 4.01 -12.03
C THR A 89 8.04 3.39 -11.65
N PRO A 90 8.71 3.89 -10.59
CA PRO A 90 9.92 3.27 -10.07
C PRO A 90 9.69 1.80 -9.72
N GLN A 91 10.64 0.93 -10.09
CA GLN A 91 10.61 -0.49 -9.69
C GLN A 91 11.00 -0.70 -8.23
N LEU A 92 11.83 0.20 -7.71
CA LEU A 92 12.25 0.22 -6.32
C LEU A 92 11.63 1.43 -5.62
N PRO A 93 11.29 1.32 -4.32
CA PRO A 93 10.83 2.46 -3.54
C PRO A 93 11.90 3.57 -3.54
N LEU A 94 11.45 4.82 -3.70
CA LEU A 94 12.30 6.00 -3.57
C LEU A 94 12.92 6.02 -2.17
N VAL A 95 14.18 6.44 -2.05
CA VAL A 95 14.93 6.36 -0.79
C VAL A 95 14.46 7.42 0.20
N SER A 96 14.11 7.02 1.43
CA SER A 96 13.70 7.91 2.52
C SER A 96 14.67 9.07 2.71
N GLY A 97 14.17 10.30 2.85
CA GLY A 97 14.97 11.49 3.12
C GLY A 97 15.79 12.01 1.92
N SER A 98 15.82 11.28 0.81
CA SER A 98 16.54 11.69 -0.40
C SER A 98 15.73 12.71 -1.22
N SER A 99 16.46 13.57 -1.94
CA SER A 99 15.86 14.47 -2.93
C SER A 99 16.08 13.93 -4.34
N TYR A 100 15.06 14.08 -5.17
CA TYR A 100 15.07 13.66 -6.57
C TYR A 100 14.75 14.84 -7.48
N GLN A 101 15.36 14.87 -8.65
CA GLN A 101 15.03 15.80 -9.73
C GLN A 101 14.53 15.01 -10.94
N VAL A 102 13.34 15.37 -11.41
CA VAL A 102 12.78 14.93 -12.68
C VAL A 102 13.07 16.00 -13.72
N ARG A 103 13.62 15.60 -14.86
CA ARG A 103 13.94 16.52 -15.96
C ARG A 103 13.49 15.93 -17.29
N LEU A 104 12.60 16.64 -17.98
CA LEU A 104 12.29 16.40 -19.38
C LEU A 104 13.23 17.26 -20.24
N LEU A 105 14.07 16.62 -21.03
CA LEU A 105 14.96 17.28 -21.99
C LEU A 105 14.19 17.74 -23.26
N PRO A 106 14.67 18.77 -23.97
CA PRO A 106 14.11 19.15 -25.27
C PRO A 106 14.18 17.99 -26.28
N GLY A 107 13.25 17.97 -27.24
CA GLY A 107 13.28 17.04 -28.37
C GLY A 107 12.05 16.15 -28.52
N ALA A 108 11.26 15.96 -27.46
CA ALA A 108 10.01 15.20 -27.52
C ALA A 108 9.04 15.81 -28.52
N ARG A 109 8.40 14.99 -29.36
CA ARG A 109 7.55 15.46 -30.47
C ARG A 109 6.09 15.16 -30.22
N SER A 110 5.24 16.15 -30.48
CA SER A 110 3.79 15.97 -30.58
C SER A 110 3.40 15.24 -31.86
N VAL A 111 2.21 14.63 -31.87
CA VAL A 111 1.65 13.99 -33.09
C VAL A 111 1.48 15.02 -34.23
N ALA A 112 1.24 16.30 -33.88
CA ALA A 112 1.18 17.42 -34.82
C ALA A 112 2.56 17.92 -35.31
N GLY A 113 3.65 17.23 -35.00
CA GLY A 113 5.00 17.54 -35.49
C GLY A 113 5.76 18.62 -34.71
N ARG A 114 5.16 19.25 -33.70
CA ARG A 114 5.84 20.25 -32.84
C ARG A 114 6.74 19.58 -31.80
N SER A 115 7.90 20.15 -31.54
CA SER A 115 8.86 19.64 -30.55
C SER A 115 8.81 20.40 -29.23
N VAL A 116 9.10 19.74 -28.11
CA VAL A 116 9.40 20.40 -26.83
C VAL A 116 10.74 21.13 -26.99
N LEU A 117 10.72 22.46 -26.86
CA LEU A 117 11.88 23.30 -27.16
C LEU A 117 12.75 23.60 -25.95
N ARG A 118 12.21 23.48 -24.74
CA ARG A 118 12.90 23.83 -23.49
C ARG A 118 12.84 22.68 -22.51
N ALA A 119 13.92 22.50 -21.76
CA ALA A 119 13.91 21.55 -20.65
C ALA A 119 12.91 22.02 -19.59
N THR A 120 12.18 21.07 -19.01
CA THR A 120 11.31 21.31 -17.85
C THR A 120 11.75 20.38 -16.74
N SER A 121 11.82 20.88 -15.52
CA SER A 121 12.23 20.09 -14.37
C SER A 121 11.36 20.36 -13.15
N SER A 122 11.34 19.38 -12.25
CA SER A 122 10.73 19.46 -10.93
C SER A 122 11.59 18.70 -9.95
N SER A 123 11.79 19.25 -8.75
CA SER A 123 12.50 18.58 -7.67
C SER A 123 11.54 18.27 -6.53
N PHE A 124 11.72 17.12 -5.88
CA PHE A 124 10.92 16.72 -4.72
C PHE A 124 11.76 15.95 -3.70
N THR A 125 11.27 15.84 -2.48
CA THR A 125 11.93 15.09 -1.41
C THR A 125 11.05 13.93 -0.95
N VAL A 126 11.67 12.78 -0.71
CA VAL A 126 10.99 11.64 -0.09
C VAL A 126 10.95 11.85 1.40
N ARG A 127 9.75 11.86 1.98
CA ARG A 127 9.59 12.05 3.43
C ARG A 127 10.12 10.85 4.23
N ASN A 128 10.46 11.09 5.49
CA ASN A 128 10.78 10.00 6.42
C ASN A 128 9.53 9.23 6.82
N SER A 129 9.66 7.92 6.90
CA SER A 129 8.58 7.04 7.37
C SER A 129 8.33 7.22 8.88
N LYS A 130 7.06 7.24 9.23
CA LYS A 130 6.56 7.21 10.61
C LYS A 130 6.03 5.83 10.93
N VAL A 131 5.73 5.59 12.21
CA VAL A 131 5.00 4.42 12.69
C VAL A 131 3.66 4.90 13.23
N LEU A 132 2.57 4.26 12.79
CA LEU A 132 1.26 4.34 13.41
C LEU A 132 1.07 3.20 14.40
N TYR A 133 0.28 3.46 15.43
CA TYR A 133 -0.10 2.48 16.44
C TYR A 133 -1.39 2.92 17.13
N LEU A 134 -2.06 1.98 17.78
CA LEU A 134 -3.15 2.26 18.72
C LEU A 134 -2.58 2.42 20.12
N SER A 135 -3.05 3.43 20.86
CA SER A 135 -2.72 3.60 22.27
C SER A 135 -3.92 4.13 23.06
N PRO A 136 -4.22 3.59 24.26
CA PRO A 136 -3.65 2.38 24.86
C PRO A 136 -3.81 1.12 23.96
N ALA A 137 -3.12 0.02 24.28
CA ALA A 137 -3.12 -1.19 23.46
C ALA A 137 -4.53 -1.80 23.33
N ASN A 138 -5.33 -1.67 24.39
CA ASN A 138 -6.71 -2.14 24.48
C ASN A 138 -7.67 -0.94 24.43
N PRO A 139 -8.88 -1.08 23.86
CA PRO A 139 -9.89 -0.02 23.90
C PRO A 139 -10.21 0.43 25.34
N PRO A 140 -10.56 1.71 25.57
CA PRO A 140 -10.70 2.79 24.59
C PRO A 140 -9.36 3.34 24.10
N HIS A 141 -9.14 3.39 22.77
CA HIS A 141 -7.86 3.84 22.19
C HIS A 141 -8.03 4.76 20.98
N GLU A 142 -6.95 5.45 20.63
CA GLU A 142 -6.86 6.32 19.46
C GLU A 142 -5.66 5.95 18.59
N ILE A 143 -5.64 6.45 17.36
CA ILE A 143 -4.51 6.29 16.44
C ILE A 143 -3.48 7.37 16.75
N TYR A 144 -2.25 6.94 16.99
CA TYR A 144 -1.08 7.80 17.20
C TYR A 144 -0.05 7.57 16.11
N SER A 145 0.81 8.57 15.90
CA SER A 145 1.96 8.49 14.99
C SER A 145 3.24 8.91 15.70
N MET A 146 4.37 8.31 15.34
CA MET A 146 5.69 8.74 15.81
C MET A 146 6.78 8.53 14.77
N ASP A 147 7.88 9.27 14.91
CA ASP A 147 9.13 8.94 14.20
C ASP A 147 9.87 7.82 14.95
N VAL A 148 10.43 6.85 14.23
CA VAL A 148 11.06 5.65 14.83
C VAL A 148 12.18 5.97 15.81
N GLY A 149 12.91 7.07 15.58
CA GLY A 149 14.02 7.53 16.43
C GLY A 149 13.62 8.50 17.54
N ALA A 150 12.35 8.88 17.62
CA ALA A 150 11.88 9.80 18.65
C ALA A 150 11.55 9.06 19.95
N ASP A 151 11.55 9.79 21.07
CA ASP A 151 11.06 9.29 22.35
C ASP A 151 9.56 8.99 22.27
N ALA A 152 9.08 7.99 23.03
CA ALA A 152 7.66 7.60 23.05
C ALA A 152 6.72 8.77 23.39
N ALA A 153 7.17 9.67 24.27
CA ALA A 153 6.43 10.89 24.66
C ALA A 153 6.23 11.89 23.50
N ALA A 154 6.95 11.73 22.39
CA ALA A 154 6.78 12.54 21.18
C ALA A 154 5.68 12.02 20.24
N GLY A 155 4.93 10.99 20.65
CA GLY A 155 3.77 10.49 19.91
C GLY A 155 2.74 11.57 19.64
N VAL A 156 2.28 11.67 18.39
CA VAL A 156 1.25 12.61 17.95
C VAL A 156 -0.06 11.87 17.75
N GLN A 157 -1.06 12.21 18.55
CA GLN A 157 -2.43 11.72 18.40
C GLN A 157 -3.04 12.23 17.10
N LEU A 158 -3.41 11.32 16.20
CA LEU A 158 -4.05 11.64 14.92
C LEU A 158 -5.57 11.73 15.05
N THR A 159 -6.20 10.83 15.80
CA THR A 159 -7.66 10.77 15.94
C THR A 159 -8.16 11.19 17.32
N ARG A 160 -9.40 11.70 17.40
CA ARG A 160 -10.06 12.12 18.65
C ARG A 160 -11.51 11.64 18.63
N THR A 161 -11.68 10.32 18.65
CA THR A 161 -12.98 9.63 18.61
C THR A 161 -13.54 9.30 20.00
N ASN A 162 -12.80 9.65 21.06
CA ASN A 162 -13.09 9.28 22.44
C ASN A 162 -13.02 7.75 22.65
N GLY A 163 -12.04 7.10 22.03
CA GLY A 163 -11.75 5.70 22.23
C GLY A 163 -12.56 4.73 21.38
N ALA A 164 -13.15 5.22 20.29
CA ALA A 164 -14.12 4.49 19.47
C ALA A 164 -13.50 3.78 18.26
N ILE A 165 -12.17 3.78 18.12
CA ILE A 165 -11.46 3.13 17.00
C ILE A 165 -11.56 1.61 17.13
N TYR A 166 -11.72 0.92 16.01
CA TYR A 166 -11.65 -0.55 15.92
C TYR A 166 -10.37 -0.99 15.21
N ASP A 167 -10.09 -0.42 14.05
CA ASP A 167 -8.92 -0.73 13.23
C ASP A 167 -8.61 0.40 12.22
N TYR A 168 -7.49 0.25 11.51
CA TYR A 168 -7.08 1.18 10.48
C TYR A 168 -6.13 0.54 9.46
N ALA A 169 -6.01 1.19 8.30
CA ALA A 169 -5.02 0.89 7.29
C ALA A 169 -4.44 2.16 6.66
N VAL A 170 -3.26 2.02 6.07
CA VAL A 170 -2.47 3.11 5.51
C VAL A 170 -2.42 2.96 4.00
N ALA A 171 -2.69 4.04 3.27
CA ALA A 171 -2.52 4.06 1.82
C ALA A 171 -1.05 3.77 1.47
N ARG A 172 -0.80 3.09 0.34
CA ARG A 172 0.57 2.66 -0.02
C ARG A 172 1.57 3.81 -0.05
N ASP A 173 1.14 4.99 -0.51
CA ASP A 173 1.98 6.19 -0.54
C ASP A 173 2.23 6.79 0.86
N GLY A 174 1.45 6.42 1.88
CA GLY A 174 1.48 6.96 3.23
C GLY A 174 0.78 8.31 3.40
N GLY A 175 0.06 8.79 2.37
CA GLY A 175 -0.58 10.11 2.38
C GLY A 175 -1.89 10.15 3.18
N GLN A 176 -2.58 9.02 3.25
CA GLN A 176 -3.88 8.88 3.90
C GLN A 176 -3.96 7.64 4.79
N VAL A 177 -4.80 7.74 5.81
CA VAL A 177 -5.16 6.65 6.71
C VAL A 177 -6.67 6.49 6.63
N VAL A 178 -7.13 5.26 6.40
CA VAL A 178 -8.53 4.87 6.59
C VAL A 178 -8.65 4.21 7.96
N TYR A 179 -9.68 4.56 8.71
CA TYR A 179 -9.95 3.94 10.01
C TYR A 179 -11.44 3.70 10.19
N SER A 180 -11.76 2.71 11.01
CA SER A 180 -13.13 2.41 11.43
C SER A 180 -13.37 2.94 12.84
N ALA A 181 -14.52 3.58 13.05
CA ALA A 181 -14.88 4.15 14.35
C ALA A 181 -16.36 3.99 14.67
N GLN A 182 -16.67 3.67 15.93
CA GLN A 182 -18.05 3.56 16.40
C GLN A 182 -18.79 4.89 16.23
N ASN A 183 -19.99 4.82 15.67
CA ASN A 183 -20.85 5.98 15.47
C ASN A 183 -21.91 6.10 16.59
N ALA A 184 -22.69 7.19 16.56
CA ALA A 184 -23.72 7.46 17.57
C ALA A 184 -24.90 6.45 17.57
N ARG A 185 -25.00 5.61 16.55
CA ARG A 185 -26.06 4.61 16.35
C ARG A 185 -25.59 3.18 16.61
N THR A 186 -24.48 3.00 17.32
CA THR A 186 -23.87 1.70 17.66
C THR A 186 -23.23 0.95 16.50
N GLY A 187 -23.38 1.44 15.26
CA GLY A 187 -22.64 0.96 14.10
C GLY A 187 -21.19 1.44 14.09
N VAL A 188 -20.45 1.05 13.07
CA VAL A 188 -19.05 1.45 12.85
C VAL A 188 -18.91 2.00 11.44
N ASP A 189 -18.48 3.26 11.34
CA ASP A 189 -18.30 3.98 10.08
C ASP A 189 -16.83 3.97 9.65
N LEU A 190 -16.58 4.12 8.35
CA LEU A 190 -15.23 4.31 7.81
C LEU A 190 -14.95 5.80 7.59
N TRP A 191 -13.76 6.22 8.01
CA TRP A 191 -13.29 7.61 7.94
C TRP A 191 -11.92 7.67 7.30
N LEU A 192 -11.64 8.80 6.65
CA LEU A 192 -10.31 9.14 6.15
C LEU A 192 -9.71 10.29 6.94
N ILE A 193 -8.42 10.20 7.20
CA ILE A 193 -7.61 11.29 7.75
C ILE A 193 -6.28 11.38 7.00
N ALA A 194 -5.77 12.59 6.83
CA ALA A 194 -4.46 12.80 6.22
C ALA A 194 -3.36 12.33 7.17
N ARG A 195 -2.20 11.98 6.59
CA ARG A 195 -0.96 11.64 7.33
C ARG A 195 -0.62 12.63 8.45
N THR A 196 -0.86 13.91 8.22
CA THR A 196 -0.55 15.01 9.14
C THR A 196 -1.66 15.26 10.17
N GLY A 197 -2.73 14.45 10.17
CA GLY A 197 -3.93 14.68 10.95
C GLY A 197 -4.88 15.66 10.25
N GLY A 198 -5.54 16.51 11.02
CA GLY A 198 -6.52 17.49 10.52
C GLY A 198 -7.96 17.03 10.72
N THR A 199 -8.87 17.58 9.91
CA THR A 199 -10.31 17.25 9.99
C THR A 199 -10.56 15.92 9.27
N PRO A 200 -11.04 14.87 9.96
CA PRO A 200 -11.40 13.63 9.30
C PRO A 200 -12.60 13.81 8.36
N ARG A 201 -12.63 13.03 7.29
CA ARG A 201 -13.75 12.98 6.34
C ARG A 201 -14.46 11.64 6.48
N LEU A 202 -15.77 11.66 6.64
CA LEU A 202 -16.59 10.45 6.57
C LEU A 202 -16.47 9.86 5.16
N LEU A 203 -16.07 8.60 5.06
CA LEU A 203 -15.95 7.88 3.79
C LEU A 203 -17.17 6.98 3.57
N VAL A 204 -17.53 6.17 4.56
CA VAL A 204 -18.72 5.31 4.51
C VAL A 204 -19.46 5.40 5.84
N GLY A 205 -20.72 5.86 5.78
CA GLY A 205 -21.66 5.77 6.90
C GLY A 205 -22.39 4.44 6.86
N CYS A 206 -22.20 3.61 7.87
CA CYS A 206 -22.78 2.25 7.94
C CYS A 206 -23.99 2.17 8.87
N GLU A 207 -24.49 3.30 9.35
CA GLU A 207 -25.74 3.40 10.12
C GLU A 207 -25.65 2.56 11.41
N ILE A 208 -26.38 1.45 11.48
CA ILE A 208 -26.34 0.50 12.60
C ILE A 208 -25.43 -0.71 12.31
N ASP A 209 -25.01 -0.89 11.05
CA ASP A 209 -24.09 -1.94 10.63
C ASP A 209 -22.65 -1.58 11.04
N ARG A 210 -21.77 -2.58 11.00
CA ARG A 210 -20.34 -2.39 11.30
C ARG A 210 -19.53 -2.52 10.02
N CYS A 211 -18.79 -1.46 9.68
CA CYS A 211 -17.81 -1.47 8.62
C CYS A 211 -16.40 -1.42 9.23
N ILE A 212 -15.67 -2.52 9.09
CA ILE A 212 -14.40 -2.80 9.78
C ILE A 212 -13.39 -3.44 8.83
N ALA A 213 -12.19 -3.71 9.32
CA ALA A 213 -11.06 -4.31 8.62
C ALA A 213 -10.81 -3.68 7.23
N PRO A 214 -10.61 -2.35 7.15
CA PRO A 214 -10.32 -1.71 5.88
C PRO A 214 -8.90 -2.07 5.42
N GLU A 215 -8.73 -2.31 4.13
CA GLU A 215 -7.45 -2.62 3.49
C GLU A 215 -7.36 -1.84 2.17
N TRP A 216 -6.34 -0.98 2.04
CA TRP A 216 -6.10 -0.23 0.81
C TRP A 216 -5.64 -1.15 -0.32
N ALA A 217 -6.24 -0.99 -1.50
CA ALA A 217 -5.68 -1.53 -2.72
C ALA A 217 -4.36 -0.80 -3.05
N PRO A 218 -3.37 -1.48 -3.67
CA PRO A 218 -2.09 -0.88 -4.01
C PRO A 218 -2.17 0.29 -5.00
N ASP A 219 -3.32 0.46 -5.66
CA ASP A 219 -3.61 1.59 -6.56
C ASP A 219 -3.85 2.91 -5.82
N GLY A 220 -4.08 2.88 -4.49
CA GLY A 220 -4.36 4.06 -3.67
C GLY A 220 -5.74 4.69 -3.91
N ARG A 221 -6.61 3.99 -4.66
CA ARG A 221 -7.94 4.45 -5.06
C ARG A 221 -9.02 3.65 -4.37
N ARG A 222 -8.87 2.32 -4.32
CA ARG A 222 -9.89 1.41 -3.77
C ARG A 222 -9.53 0.98 -2.35
N ILE A 223 -10.54 0.82 -1.50
CA ILE A 223 -10.41 0.23 -0.17
C ILE A 223 -11.37 -0.95 -0.11
N ALA A 224 -10.85 -2.12 0.25
CA ALA A 224 -11.66 -3.27 0.63
C ALA A 224 -12.03 -3.16 2.11
N TYR A 225 -13.22 -3.58 2.51
CA TYR A 225 -13.63 -3.59 3.92
C TYR A 225 -14.67 -4.69 4.18
N SER A 226 -14.78 -5.09 5.44
CA SER A 226 -15.79 -6.04 5.90
C SER A 226 -17.02 -5.29 6.40
N ARG A 227 -18.20 -5.68 5.92
CA ARG A 227 -19.49 -5.18 6.40
C ARG A 227 -20.26 -6.28 7.12
N GLU A 228 -20.58 -6.04 8.39
CA GLU A 228 -21.41 -6.90 9.23
C GLU A 228 -22.76 -6.22 9.46
N ASN A 229 -23.85 -6.89 9.10
CA ASN A 229 -25.18 -6.36 9.37
C ASN A 229 -25.41 -6.29 10.88
N ALA A 230 -26.16 -5.27 11.34
CA ALA A 230 -26.60 -5.22 12.72
C ALA A 230 -27.37 -6.50 13.12
N GLY A 231 -27.22 -6.89 14.38
CA GLY A 231 -27.98 -8.01 14.94
C GLY A 231 -29.49 -7.77 14.87
N VAL A 232 -30.28 -8.84 14.79
CA VAL A 232 -31.75 -8.79 14.61
C VAL A 232 -32.51 -8.19 15.79
N ALA A 233 -31.84 -7.91 16.90
CA ALA A 233 -32.37 -7.25 18.08
C ALA A 233 -31.28 -6.40 18.75
N PRO A 234 -31.63 -5.39 19.56
CA PRO A 234 -30.66 -4.61 20.32
C PRO A 234 -29.76 -5.51 21.18
N GLY A 235 -28.44 -5.40 21.02
CA GLY A 235 -27.46 -6.21 21.74
C GLY A 235 -27.22 -7.62 21.17
N ALA A 236 -27.91 -8.02 20.10
CA ALA A 236 -27.60 -9.26 19.39
C ALA A 236 -26.24 -9.16 18.67
N ALA A 237 -25.57 -10.29 18.53
CA ALA A 237 -24.33 -10.37 17.77
C ALA A 237 -24.55 -9.88 16.32
N PRO A 238 -23.57 -9.18 15.73
CA PRO A 238 -23.61 -8.82 14.32
C PRO A 238 -23.72 -10.06 13.42
N GLY A 239 -24.30 -9.87 12.24
CA GLY A 239 -24.32 -10.89 11.20
C GLY A 239 -22.92 -11.19 10.67
N ALA A 240 -22.77 -12.31 9.97
CA ALA A 240 -21.50 -12.68 9.36
C ALA A 240 -21.00 -11.59 8.38
N PRO A 241 -19.68 -11.31 8.38
CA PRO A 241 -19.09 -10.27 7.55
C PRO A 241 -19.15 -10.64 6.07
N ARG A 242 -19.24 -9.61 5.23
CA ARG A 242 -19.10 -9.71 3.77
C ARG A 242 -18.11 -8.69 3.26
N LEU A 243 -17.45 -9.03 2.17
CA LEU A 243 -16.49 -8.17 1.53
C LEU A 243 -17.16 -7.10 0.66
N TRP A 244 -16.80 -5.85 0.90
CA TRP A 244 -17.20 -4.68 0.13
C TRP A 244 -15.98 -3.90 -0.33
N THR A 245 -16.17 -3.05 -1.33
CA THR A 245 -15.21 -2.03 -1.74
C THR A 245 -15.81 -0.65 -1.70
N VAL A 246 -14.95 0.34 -1.51
CA VAL A 246 -15.26 1.76 -1.65
C VAL A 246 -14.19 2.47 -2.46
N ASP A 247 -14.61 3.38 -3.33
CA ASP A 247 -13.71 4.33 -3.98
C ASP A 247 -13.37 5.46 -3.00
N ALA A 248 -12.09 5.64 -2.71
CA ALA A 248 -11.63 6.58 -1.71
C ALA A 248 -11.86 8.05 -2.09
N GLU A 249 -12.06 8.38 -3.37
CA GLU A 249 -12.35 9.77 -3.79
C GLU A 249 -13.85 10.03 -3.78
N THR A 250 -14.64 9.17 -4.44
CA THR A 250 -16.08 9.40 -4.64
C THR A 250 -16.92 8.93 -3.46
N GLY A 251 -16.42 7.98 -2.65
CA GLY A 251 -17.19 7.30 -1.61
C GLY A 251 -18.18 6.27 -2.16
N GLU A 252 -18.13 5.95 -3.46
CA GLU A 252 -19.00 4.95 -4.06
C GLU A 252 -18.66 3.55 -3.54
N THR A 253 -19.67 2.87 -3.00
CA THR A 253 -19.53 1.53 -2.42
C THR A 253 -20.16 0.45 -3.30
N ALA A 254 -19.54 -0.72 -3.36
CA ALA A 254 -20.13 -1.90 -3.99
C ALA A 254 -19.81 -3.16 -3.18
N ALA A 255 -20.69 -4.16 -3.22
CA ALA A 255 -20.32 -5.50 -2.79
C ALA A 255 -19.21 -6.02 -3.72
N PHE A 256 -18.16 -6.61 -3.16
CA PHE A 256 -17.04 -7.06 -3.98
C PHE A 256 -17.41 -8.27 -4.85
N ASN A 257 -18.24 -9.16 -4.32
CA ASN A 257 -18.78 -10.31 -5.04
C ASN A 257 -20.29 -10.15 -5.22
N GLN A 258 -20.82 -10.60 -6.37
CA GLN A 258 -22.26 -10.68 -6.60
C GLN A 258 -22.90 -11.81 -5.79
N ASP A 259 -22.14 -12.87 -5.51
CA ASP A 259 -22.61 -13.94 -4.63
C ASP A 259 -22.48 -13.55 -3.16
N MET A 260 -23.61 -13.13 -2.60
CA MET A 260 -23.77 -12.73 -1.20
C MET A 260 -23.75 -13.91 -0.21
N GLN A 261 -23.65 -15.16 -0.68
CA GLN A 261 -23.44 -16.33 0.18
C GLN A 261 -21.99 -16.45 0.64
N VAL A 262 -21.05 -15.81 -0.05
CA VAL A 262 -19.64 -15.79 0.37
C VAL A 262 -19.48 -14.87 1.57
N LEU A 263 -19.06 -15.45 2.70
CA LEU A 263 -18.83 -14.75 3.97
C LEU A 263 -17.35 -14.37 4.09
N GLY A 264 -16.89 -13.57 3.13
CA GLY A 264 -15.50 -13.16 2.99
C GLY A 264 -15.13 -11.98 3.90
N PHE A 265 -14.01 -12.08 4.64
CA PHE A 265 -13.46 -11.01 5.47
C PHE A 265 -11.92 -11.09 5.58
N ASP A 266 -11.30 -10.14 6.31
CA ASP A 266 -9.85 -9.99 6.48
C ASP A 266 -9.08 -9.91 5.17
N ALA A 267 -9.51 -8.99 4.30
CA ALA A 267 -8.99 -8.91 2.95
C ALA A 267 -7.52 -8.47 2.89
N THR A 268 -6.74 -9.08 1.99
CA THR A 268 -5.37 -8.64 1.70
C THR A 268 -5.04 -8.68 0.20
N TRP A 269 -4.52 -7.56 -0.32
CA TRP A 269 -4.18 -7.39 -1.73
C TRP A 269 -2.78 -7.92 -2.05
N SER A 270 -2.61 -8.53 -3.22
CA SER A 270 -1.28 -8.76 -3.78
C SER A 270 -0.58 -7.42 -4.06
N PRO A 271 0.76 -7.33 -3.99
CA PRO A 271 1.48 -6.07 -4.15
C PRO A 271 1.26 -5.35 -5.50
N ASP A 272 0.85 -6.08 -6.53
CA ASP A 272 0.51 -5.57 -7.86
C ASP A 272 -0.97 -5.20 -8.02
N GLY A 273 -1.82 -5.48 -7.02
CA GLY A 273 -3.26 -5.19 -7.02
C GLY A 273 -4.10 -6.09 -7.92
N LYS A 274 -3.52 -7.16 -8.49
CA LYS A 274 -4.23 -8.07 -9.40
C LYS A 274 -5.01 -9.16 -8.68
N ARG A 275 -4.63 -9.47 -7.44
CA ARG A 275 -5.29 -10.47 -6.59
C ARG A 275 -5.75 -9.86 -5.27
N LEU A 276 -6.91 -10.30 -4.81
CA LEU A 276 -7.42 -10.04 -3.45
C LEU A 276 -7.69 -11.37 -2.78
N MET A 277 -7.12 -11.58 -1.60
CA MET A 277 -7.41 -12.75 -0.78
C MET A 277 -8.33 -12.37 0.37
N VAL A 278 -9.26 -13.25 0.71
CA VAL A 278 -10.09 -13.18 1.92
C VAL A 278 -10.13 -14.54 2.60
N TYR A 279 -10.46 -14.57 3.89
CA TYR A 279 -10.97 -15.77 4.51
C TYR A 279 -12.49 -15.86 4.30
N ASP A 280 -12.95 -17.00 3.79
CA ASP A 280 -14.36 -17.32 3.56
C ASP A 280 -14.87 -18.20 4.70
N GLY A 281 -15.61 -17.58 5.62
CA GLY A 281 -16.15 -18.28 6.79
C GLY A 281 -17.23 -19.32 6.47
N SER A 282 -17.80 -19.30 5.26
CA SER A 282 -18.82 -20.28 4.85
C SER A 282 -18.21 -21.60 4.40
N GLU A 283 -17.01 -21.57 3.81
CA GLU A 283 -16.27 -22.75 3.35
C GLU A 283 -15.07 -23.10 4.24
N LEU A 284 -14.79 -22.28 5.26
CA LEU A 284 -13.59 -22.37 6.11
C LEU A 284 -12.31 -22.41 5.27
N ALA A 285 -12.24 -21.58 4.23
CA ALA A 285 -11.17 -21.61 3.24
C ALA A 285 -10.66 -20.21 2.92
N LEU A 286 -9.45 -20.12 2.37
CA LEU A 286 -8.95 -18.90 1.75
C LEU A 286 -9.51 -18.80 0.34
N ARG A 287 -10.10 -17.67 -0.01
CA ARG A 287 -10.59 -17.39 -1.36
C ARG A 287 -9.76 -16.28 -1.97
N VAL A 288 -9.20 -16.55 -3.15
CA VAL A 288 -8.37 -15.61 -3.90
C VAL A 288 -9.11 -15.22 -5.17
N TYR A 289 -9.32 -13.93 -5.33
CA TYR A 289 -9.99 -13.32 -6.46
C TYR A 289 -8.97 -12.67 -7.39
N GLU A 290 -9.09 -12.94 -8.67
CA GLU A 290 -8.47 -12.14 -9.72
C GLU A 290 -9.37 -10.95 -10.05
N VAL A 291 -8.82 -9.76 -9.92
CA VAL A 291 -9.59 -8.51 -9.88
C VAL A 291 -10.14 -8.13 -11.24
N GLU A 292 -9.38 -8.37 -12.31
CA GLU A 292 -9.80 -8.04 -13.69
C GLU A 292 -10.71 -9.10 -14.29
N SER A 293 -10.39 -10.38 -14.10
CA SER A 293 -11.10 -11.50 -14.73
C SER A 293 -12.32 -11.95 -13.94
N GLY A 294 -12.40 -11.63 -12.64
CA GLY A 294 -13.38 -12.15 -11.70
C GLY A 294 -13.17 -13.62 -11.34
N ARG A 295 -12.10 -14.26 -11.83
CA ARG A 295 -11.80 -15.66 -11.55
C ARG A 295 -11.48 -15.86 -10.07
N GLN A 296 -11.90 -17.00 -9.52
CA GLN A 296 -11.68 -17.35 -8.13
C GLN A 296 -10.87 -18.62 -8.00
N GLN A 297 -10.08 -18.70 -6.94
CA GLN A 297 -9.41 -19.90 -6.47
C GLN A 297 -9.68 -20.07 -4.98
N VAL A 298 -10.04 -21.29 -4.58
CA VAL A 298 -10.24 -21.65 -3.17
C VAL A 298 -9.05 -22.50 -2.72
N VAL A 299 -8.49 -22.14 -1.58
CA VAL A 299 -7.43 -22.88 -0.89
C VAL A 299 -7.95 -23.28 0.48
N GLN A 300 -8.14 -24.60 0.67
CA GLN A 300 -8.60 -25.15 1.94
C GLN A 300 -7.54 -24.92 3.03
N THR A 301 -8.00 -24.55 4.23
CA THR A 301 -7.16 -24.33 5.41
C THR A 301 -7.93 -24.75 6.65
N GLN A 302 -7.21 -25.13 7.72
CA GLN A 302 -7.79 -25.44 9.02
C GLN A 302 -7.79 -24.23 9.97
N MET A 303 -6.96 -23.22 9.72
CA MET A 303 -6.84 -22.04 10.59
C MET A 303 -7.55 -20.80 10.07
N GLY A 304 -7.69 -20.65 8.75
CA GLY A 304 -8.33 -19.46 8.18
C GLY A 304 -7.54 -18.16 8.32
N MET A 305 -6.28 -18.22 8.78
CA MET A 305 -5.46 -17.02 8.98
C MET A 305 -4.86 -16.55 7.65
N VAL A 306 -4.91 -15.23 7.42
CA VAL A 306 -4.31 -14.62 6.24
C VAL A 306 -2.78 -14.59 6.32
N GLY A 307 -2.14 -14.89 5.19
CA GLY A 307 -0.69 -14.98 5.09
C GLY A 307 0.01 -13.69 4.67
N SER A 308 1.26 -13.84 4.21
CA SER A 308 2.02 -12.76 3.58
C SER A 308 2.25 -13.06 2.11
N TRP A 309 1.89 -12.13 1.24
CA TRP A 309 2.20 -12.17 -0.19
C TRP A 309 3.71 -12.09 -0.44
N SER A 310 4.17 -12.75 -1.51
CA SER A 310 5.48 -12.49 -2.09
C SER A 310 5.50 -11.12 -2.77
N PRO A 311 6.66 -10.44 -2.88
CA PRO A 311 6.73 -9.11 -3.48
C PRO A 311 6.30 -9.03 -4.95
N ASP A 312 6.50 -10.12 -5.69
CA ASP A 312 6.05 -10.27 -7.09
C ASP A 312 4.56 -10.65 -7.19
N GLY A 313 3.89 -10.88 -6.05
CA GLY A 313 2.50 -11.28 -5.95
C GLY A 313 2.19 -12.69 -6.41
N THR A 314 3.17 -13.48 -6.88
CA THR A 314 2.97 -14.83 -7.48
C THR A 314 2.71 -15.93 -6.46
N ARG A 315 3.07 -15.68 -5.20
CA ARG A 315 3.01 -16.65 -4.11
C ARG A 315 2.52 -16.00 -2.82
N MET A 316 2.13 -16.83 -1.86
CA MET A 316 1.78 -16.40 -0.51
C MET A 316 2.24 -17.45 0.51
N VAL A 317 2.84 -17.01 1.62
CA VAL A 317 3.10 -17.89 2.76
C VAL A 317 1.99 -17.73 3.76
N ILE A 318 1.31 -18.82 4.11
CA ILE A 318 0.26 -18.88 5.11
C ILE A 318 0.70 -19.75 6.29
N THR A 319 0.01 -19.60 7.41
CA THR A 319 0.06 -20.54 8.52
C THR A 319 -1.14 -21.48 8.45
N ASP A 320 -0.93 -22.77 8.65
CA ASP A 320 -2.02 -23.75 8.75
C ASP A 320 -1.76 -24.80 9.82
N LEU A 321 -2.81 -25.50 10.23
CA LEU A 321 -2.72 -26.52 11.26
C LEU A 321 -2.24 -27.84 10.65
N LYS A 322 -1.16 -28.38 11.21
CA LYS A 322 -0.73 -29.77 11.00
C LYS A 322 -0.96 -30.56 12.28
N LEU A 323 -1.71 -31.66 12.16
CA LEU A 323 -1.84 -32.66 13.22
C LEU A 323 -0.66 -33.63 13.13
N ALA A 324 0.28 -33.56 14.08
CA ALA A 324 1.44 -34.44 14.16
C ALA A 324 1.49 -35.13 15.53
N GLN A 325 1.49 -36.47 15.56
CA GLN A 325 1.68 -37.27 16.79
C GLN A 325 0.82 -36.84 18.00
N SER A 326 -0.46 -36.50 17.77
CA SER A 326 -1.41 -36.00 18.79
C SER A 326 -1.15 -34.56 19.29
N GLN A 327 -0.32 -33.79 18.59
CA GLN A 327 -0.15 -32.35 18.79
C GLN A 327 -0.65 -31.59 17.57
N ALA A 328 -1.36 -30.50 17.82
CA ALA A 328 -1.75 -29.54 16.80
C ALA A 328 -0.67 -28.47 16.71
N LEU A 329 0.00 -28.37 15.57
CA LEU A 329 1.10 -27.45 15.33
C LEU A 329 0.73 -26.49 14.21
N VAL A 330 1.13 -25.23 14.35
CA VAL A 330 0.99 -24.24 13.29
C VAL A 330 2.24 -24.29 12.40
N THR A 331 2.08 -24.70 11.14
CA THR A 331 3.16 -24.83 10.15
C THR A 331 3.03 -23.80 9.04
N LEU A 332 4.13 -23.52 8.32
CA LEU A 332 4.16 -22.59 7.20
C LEU A 332 3.95 -23.30 5.87
N HIS A 333 2.98 -22.83 5.09
CA HIS A 333 2.65 -23.36 3.76
C HIS A 333 2.81 -22.27 2.70
N LEU A 334 3.30 -22.65 1.53
CA LEU A 334 3.48 -21.78 0.38
C LEU A 334 2.40 -22.10 -0.66
N ILE A 335 1.56 -21.11 -0.93
CA ILE A 335 0.62 -21.14 -2.05
C ILE A 335 1.35 -20.57 -3.27
N ASP A 336 1.41 -21.34 -4.34
CA ASP A 336 1.88 -20.90 -5.65
C ASP A 336 0.67 -20.75 -6.59
N PHE A 337 0.34 -19.51 -6.95
CA PHE A 337 -0.85 -19.22 -7.74
C PHE A 337 -0.69 -19.54 -9.22
N GLU A 338 0.56 -19.55 -9.71
CA GLU A 338 0.86 -19.88 -11.11
C GLU A 338 0.85 -21.41 -11.30
N ARG A 339 1.43 -22.14 -10.36
CA ARG A 339 1.44 -23.61 -10.35
C ARG A 339 0.14 -24.22 -9.81
N LYS A 340 -0.70 -23.43 -9.14
CA LYS A 340 -1.92 -23.87 -8.43
C LYS A 340 -1.63 -24.98 -7.42
N ASP A 341 -0.55 -24.79 -6.67
CA ASP A 341 -0.03 -25.78 -5.71
C ASP A 341 0.05 -25.17 -4.31
N VAL A 342 -0.03 -26.04 -3.31
CA VAL A 342 0.21 -25.70 -1.90
C VAL A 342 1.22 -26.68 -1.34
N SER A 343 2.38 -26.18 -0.95
CA SER A 343 3.51 -26.97 -0.44
C SER A 343 4.02 -26.44 0.90
N ALA A 344 4.98 -27.12 1.52
CA ALA A 344 5.65 -26.58 2.69
C ALA A 344 6.47 -25.34 2.29
N ALA A 345 6.39 -24.27 3.09
CA ALA A 345 7.06 -23.00 2.74
C ALA A 345 8.57 -22.99 3.01
N ILE A 346 9.02 -23.78 3.97
CA ILE A 346 10.42 -23.94 4.35
C ILE A 346 10.76 -25.42 4.17
N GLY A 347 12.02 -25.75 3.83
CA GLY A 347 12.54 -27.10 3.53
C GLY A 347 12.29 -28.16 4.63
N PRO A 348 13.00 -29.31 4.67
CA PRO A 348 12.72 -30.33 5.67
C PRO A 348 13.10 -29.85 7.09
N GLU A 349 12.19 -29.14 7.73
CA GLU A 349 12.26 -28.70 9.12
C GLU A 349 11.73 -29.81 10.05
N PRO A 350 12.16 -29.83 11.32
CA PRO A 350 11.57 -30.70 12.33
C PRO A 350 10.04 -30.57 12.34
N GLU A 351 9.34 -31.70 12.31
CA GLU A 351 7.87 -31.74 12.26
C GLU A 351 7.19 -31.08 13.47
N SER A 352 7.95 -30.73 14.51
CA SER A 352 7.50 -30.23 15.81
C SER A 352 7.69 -28.72 16.02
N ASN A 353 8.10 -27.98 15.00
CA ASN A 353 8.15 -26.51 15.07
C ASN A 353 6.74 -25.90 14.97
N ASP A 354 6.55 -24.78 15.67
CA ASP A 354 5.29 -24.03 15.70
C ASP A 354 5.54 -22.55 15.39
N TYR A 355 4.82 -22.01 14.41
CA TYR A 355 5.09 -20.70 13.82
C TYR A 355 3.94 -19.71 14.07
N SER A 356 4.23 -18.40 13.99
CA SER A 356 3.22 -17.35 13.89
C SER A 356 3.11 -16.85 12.46
N THR A 357 2.07 -16.08 12.14
CA THR A 357 1.84 -15.54 10.80
C THR A 357 3.06 -14.77 10.29
N PRO A 358 3.73 -15.20 9.21
CA PRO A 358 4.99 -14.60 8.79
C PRO A 358 4.79 -13.26 8.07
N ALA A 359 5.87 -12.50 7.94
CA ALA A 359 5.97 -11.37 7.03
C ALA A 359 7.14 -11.55 6.06
N TRP A 360 6.83 -11.55 4.76
CA TRP A 360 7.80 -11.66 3.68
C TRP A 360 8.51 -10.32 3.45
N SER A 361 9.83 -10.34 3.34
CA SER A 361 10.61 -9.13 3.06
C SER A 361 10.24 -8.54 1.71
N PRO A 362 10.30 -7.20 1.55
CA PRO A 362 10.05 -6.54 0.27
C PRO A 362 10.98 -6.98 -0.87
N ALA A 363 12.19 -7.45 -0.55
CA ALA A 363 13.14 -7.97 -1.53
C ALA A 363 12.84 -9.44 -1.92
N GLY A 364 11.99 -10.13 -1.16
CA GLY A 364 11.51 -11.48 -1.46
C GLY A 364 12.40 -12.61 -0.93
N ASP A 365 13.45 -12.26 -0.21
CA ASP A 365 14.52 -13.14 0.18
C ASP A 365 14.42 -13.66 1.62
N TRP A 366 13.70 -12.96 2.50
CA TRP A 366 13.56 -13.30 3.92
C TRP A 366 12.10 -13.42 4.36
N LEU A 367 11.88 -14.24 5.38
CA LEU A 367 10.68 -14.28 6.21
C LEU A 367 11.03 -13.86 7.64
N LEU A 368 10.20 -12.99 8.21
CA LEU A 368 10.16 -12.69 9.64
C LEU A 368 8.96 -13.40 10.26
N THR A 369 9.18 -14.20 11.30
CA THR A 369 8.10 -14.90 12.03
C THR A 369 8.56 -15.30 13.42
N ALA A 370 7.64 -15.47 14.36
CA ALA A 370 7.96 -16.09 15.63
C ALA A 370 7.85 -17.62 15.53
N LYS A 371 8.91 -18.32 15.98
CA LYS A 371 9.06 -19.78 15.96
C LYS A 371 9.25 -20.30 17.38
N ARG A 372 8.49 -21.33 17.75
CA ARG A 372 8.71 -22.13 18.95
C ARG A 372 9.37 -23.44 18.54
N LEU A 373 10.47 -23.76 19.21
CA LEU A 373 11.19 -25.00 19.03
C LEU A 373 10.56 -26.11 19.89
N PRO A 374 10.78 -27.38 19.51
CA PRO A 374 10.27 -28.50 20.28
C PRO A 374 10.85 -28.50 21.69
N GLY A 375 10.00 -28.61 22.71
CA GLY A 375 10.42 -28.57 24.12
C GLY A 375 10.78 -27.18 24.65
N SER A 376 10.74 -26.12 23.84
CA SER A 376 11.03 -24.75 24.27
C SER A 376 9.76 -24.03 24.77
N GLY A 377 9.28 -24.39 25.96
CA GLY A 377 8.23 -23.66 26.68
C GLY A 377 6.98 -23.24 25.87
N PRO A 378 6.21 -22.26 26.33
CA PRO A 378 5.10 -21.70 25.56
C PRO A 378 5.52 -20.56 24.60
N ASN A 379 6.77 -20.08 24.67
CA ASN A 379 7.21 -18.88 23.96
C ASN A 379 7.59 -19.15 22.50
N LYS A 380 7.28 -18.19 21.62
CA LYS A 380 7.76 -18.15 20.23
C LYS A 380 8.81 -17.05 20.11
N GLN A 381 10.05 -17.44 19.89
CA GLN A 381 11.16 -16.49 19.66
C GLN A 381 10.98 -15.83 18.30
N LEU A 382 11.48 -14.61 18.11
CA LEU A 382 11.51 -13.95 16.80
C LEU A 382 12.62 -14.52 15.92
N TRP A 383 12.32 -14.90 14.67
CA TRP A 383 13.25 -15.50 13.72
C TRP A 383 13.24 -14.79 12.37
N LEU A 384 14.42 -14.71 11.76
CA LEU A 384 14.63 -14.34 10.36
C LEU A 384 15.10 -15.58 9.60
N MET A 385 14.41 -15.95 8.52
CA MET A 385 14.66 -17.19 7.78
C MET A 385 14.58 -17.00 6.28
N ARG A 386 15.39 -17.74 5.51
CA ARG A 386 15.24 -17.89 4.06
C ARG A 386 14.17 -18.92 3.75
N LEU A 387 13.40 -18.70 2.70
CA LEU A 387 12.37 -19.64 2.24
C LEU A 387 12.93 -20.97 1.73
N ASP A 388 14.11 -20.95 1.12
CA ASP A 388 14.78 -22.17 0.68
C ASP A 388 15.34 -23.01 1.84
N GLY A 389 15.21 -22.52 3.09
CA GLY A 389 15.72 -23.18 4.29
C GLY A 389 17.24 -23.15 4.42
N SER A 390 17.95 -22.43 3.54
CA SER A 390 19.42 -22.38 3.56
C SER A 390 19.99 -21.63 4.77
N GLU A 391 19.22 -20.71 5.34
CA GLU A 391 19.65 -19.87 6.44
C GLU A 391 18.46 -19.51 7.35
N GLY A 392 18.69 -19.51 8.67
CA GLY A 392 17.72 -19.10 9.67
C GLY A 392 18.38 -18.78 11.00
N ARG A 393 17.99 -17.67 11.63
CA ARG A 393 18.51 -17.26 12.94
C ARG A 393 17.45 -16.62 13.82
N ALA A 394 17.54 -16.91 15.12
CA ALA A 394 16.80 -16.16 16.13
C ALA A 394 17.33 -14.72 16.19
N LEU A 395 16.42 -13.75 16.16
CA LEU A 395 16.70 -12.33 16.28
C LEU A 395 16.58 -11.80 17.71
N SER A 396 16.01 -12.60 18.60
CA SER A 396 15.85 -12.29 20.01
C SER A 396 16.20 -13.51 20.84
N SER A 397 17.01 -13.31 21.88
CA SER A 397 17.25 -14.30 22.94
C SER A 397 16.24 -14.21 24.07
N ASP A 398 15.29 -13.26 23.96
CA ASP A 398 14.32 -13.00 25.01
C ASP A 398 13.18 -14.02 24.96
N ASN A 399 13.20 -14.92 25.94
CA ASN A 399 12.25 -16.02 26.05
C ASN A 399 10.98 -15.64 26.82
N ASP A 400 10.90 -14.41 27.32
CA ASP A 400 9.78 -13.96 28.13
C ASP A 400 8.69 -13.29 27.29
N TYR A 401 8.92 -13.13 25.98
CA TYR A 401 7.96 -12.52 25.05
C TYR A 401 7.53 -13.47 23.94
N THR A 402 6.33 -13.21 23.41
CA THR A 402 5.93 -13.64 22.07
C THR A 402 5.75 -12.41 21.19
N TYR A 403 5.95 -12.58 19.88
CA TYR A 403 5.89 -11.50 18.90
C TYR A 403 4.85 -11.80 17.84
N ASP A 404 4.18 -10.79 17.31
CA ASP A 404 3.22 -10.91 16.20
C ASP A 404 3.07 -9.58 15.43
N GLY A 405 2.29 -9.58 14.36
CA GLY A 405 1.94 -8.36 13.62
C GLY A 405 3.13 -7.72 12.91
N TYR A 406 4.03 -8.54 12.35
CA TYR A 406 5.26 -8.04 11.73
C TYR A 406 4.95 -7.27 10.43
N ARG A 407 5.56 -6.09 10.29
CA ARG A 407 5.43 -5.22 9.11
C ARG A 407 6.80 -4.64 8.75
N TRP A 408 7.30 -5.03 7.59
CA TRP A 408 8.52 -4.46 7.01
C TRP A 408 8.29 -3.01 6.55
N ASP A 409 9.32 -2.19 6.66
CA ASP A 409 9.38 -0.90 5.95
C ASP A 409 9.48 -1.15 4.44
N ALA A 410 9.32 -0.09 3.64
CA ALA A 410 9.33 -0.21 2.18
C ALA A 410 10.64 -0.81 1.63
N TRP A 411 11.76 -0.62 2.34
CA TRP A 411 13.10 -0.96 1.89
C TRP A 411 13.62 -2.30 2.44
N GLY A 412 12.87 -2.97 3.33
CA GLY A 412 13.30 -4.20 3.99
C GLY A 412 14.45 -4.00 4.99
N THR A 413 14.65 -2.78 5.48
CA THR A 413 15.73 -2.45 6.42
C THR A 413 15.28 -2.50 7.87
N GLN A 414 13.98 -2.36 8.13
CA GLN A 414 13.38 -2.39 9.46
C GLN A 414 12.04 -3.11 9.43
N ALA A 415 11.64 -3.66 10.58
CA ALA A 415 10.29 -4.17 10.78
C ALA A 415 9.75 -3.67 12.12
N VAL A 416 8.51 -3.16 12.10
CA VAL A 416 7.73 -2.95 13.32
C VAL A 416 6.89 -4.18 13.61
N MET A 417 6.64 -4.42 14.88
CA MET A 417 5.86 -5.56 15.34
C MET A 417 5.33 -5.29 16.75
N GLN A 418 4.43 -6.16 17.19
CA GLN A 418 3.93 -6.17 18.55
C GLN A 418 4.62 -7.29 19.32
N ARG A 419 4.87 -7.08 20.61
CA ARG A 419 5.24 -8.14 21.55
C ARG A 419 4.41 -8.06 22.83
N ILE A 420 4.29 -9.17 23.54
CA ILE A 420 3.66 -9.23 24.86
C ILE A 420 4.46 -10.13 25.79
N ALA A 421 4.63 -9.70 27.03
CA ALA A 421 5.28 -10.50 28.06
C ALA A 421 4.38 -11.67 28.48
N LEU A 422 4.93 -12.88 28.53
CA LEU A 422 4.21 -14.12 28.81
C LEU A 422 4.17 -14.47 30.30
N ARG A 423 5.07 -13.88 31.10
CA ARG A 423 5.26 -14.21 32.52
C ARG A 423 4.77 -13.14 33.48
N GLU A 424 4.13 -12.10 32.95
CA GLU A 424 3.62 -10.98 33.72
C GLU A 424 2.09 -10.96 33.67
N ALA A 425 1.47 -11.02 34.84
CA ALA A 425 0.02 -10.93 34.94
C ALA A 425 -0.44 -9.53 34.53
N GLY A 426 -1.37 -9.46 33.58
CA GLY A 426 -1.85 -8.18 33.04
C GLY A 426 -0.88 -7.48 32.08
N ALA A 427 0.10 -8.20 31.53
CA ALA A 427 0.98 -7.68 30.49
C ALA A 427 0.16 -7.06 29.35
N LEU A 428 0.52 -5.83 29.00
CA LEU A 428 -0.07 -5.12 27.86
C LEU A 428 0.85 -5.28 26.65
N PRO A 429 0.28 -5.30 25.44
CA PRO A 429 1.08 -5.22 24.23
C PRO A 429 2.03 -4.02 24.18
N GLU A 430 3.18 -4.25 23.57
CA GLU A 430 4.18 -3.24 23.28
C GLU A 430 4.47 -3.21 21.78
N VAL A 431 4.65 -2.01 21.23
CA VAL A 431 5.14 -1.82 19.86
C VAL A 431 6.66 -1.72 19.90
N VAL A 432 7.30 -2.54 19.08
CA VAL A 432 8.76 -2.62 18.97
C VAL A 432 9.22 -2.55 17.52
N VAL A 433 10.49 -2.19 17.34
CA VAL A 433 11.15 -2.17 16.03
C VAL A 433 12.41 -3.01 16.05
N TRP A 434 12.65 -3.71 14.96
CA TRP A 434 13.89 -4.41 14.69
C TRP A 434 14.52 -3.87 13.40
N THR A 435 15.85 -3.74 13.39
CA THR A 435 16.63 -3.28 12.24
C THR A 435 17.42 -4.45 11.66
N MET A 436 17.42 -4.60 10.34
CA MET A 436 18.16 -5.62 9.63
C MET A 436 19.64 -5.63 10.05
N GLY A 437 20.15 -6.82 10.40
CA GLY A 437 21.52 -7.01 10.90
C GLY A 437 21.70 -6.80 12.40
N SER A 438 20.73 -6.22 13.11
CA SER A 438 20.73 -6.12 14.57
C SER A 438 20.34 -7.45 15.23
N SER A 439 20.94 -7.73 16.38
CA SER A 439 20.53 -8.79 17.31
C SER A 439 19.57 -8.31 18.41
N ALA A 440 19.24 -7.01 18.42
CA ALA A 440 18.38 -6.39 19.42
C ALA A 440 17.07 -5.91 18.79
N VAL A 441 15.97 -6.12 19.51
CA VAL A 441 14.65 -5.56 19.26
C VAL A 441 14.44 -4.40 20.23
N ARG A 442 14.11 -3.21 19.72
CA ARG A 442 13.99 -1.98 20.51
C ARG A 442 12.53 -1.64 20.77
N LEU A 443 12.21 -1.36 22.03
CA LEU A 443 10.90 -0.82 22.42
C LEU A 443 10.67 0.57 21.80
N LEU A 444 9.53 0.76 21.14
CA LEU A 444 9.07 2.07 20.68
C LEU A 444 8.05 2.66 21.64
N VAL A 445 6.99 1.90 21.94
CA VAL A 445 5.86 2.36 22.75
C VAL A 445 5.33 1.21 23.59
N ALA A 446 5.22 1.42 24.90
CA ALA A 446 4.53 0.50 25.80
C ALA A 446 3.01 0.80 25.81
N ASP A 447 2.19 -0.21 26.11
CA ASP A 447 0.73 -0.09 26.05
C ASP A 447 0.25 0.44 24.68
N ALA A 448 0.71 -0.25 23.63
CA ALA A 448 0.36 0.04 22.25
C ALA A 448 0.24 -1.22 21.39
N SER A 449 -0.60 -1.17 20.35
CA SER A 449 -0.89 -2.31 19.47
C SER A 449 -1.05 -1.92 18.00
N MET A 450 -1.18 -2.92 17.13
CA MET A 450 -1.47 -2.77 15.69
C MET A 450 -0.52 -1.81 14.97
N ALA A 451 0.79 -1.98 15.13
CA ALA A 451 1.76 -1.10 14.49
C ALA A 451 1.76 -1.22 12.95
N ARG A 452 1.78 -0.08 12.24
CA ARG A 452 1.94 -0.01 10.78
C ARG A 452 2.89 1.11 10.38
N TRP A 453 3.61 0.93 9.28
CA TRP A 453 4.41 2.00 8.69
C TRP A 453 3.51 3.05 8.03
N LEU A 454 3.90 4.32 8.18
CA LEU A 454 3.32 5.49 7.52
C LEU A 454 4.39 6.16 6.66
N PRO A 455 4.59 5.64 5.45
CA PRO A 455 5.77 5.95 4.65
C PRO A 455 5.83 7.38 4.10
#